data_AF-A0A8H5ZXA8-F1
#
_entry.id   AF-A0A8H5ZXA8-F1
#
_cell.length_a   1.000
_cell.length_b   1.000
_cell.length_c   1.000
_cell.angle_alpha   90.00
_cell.angle_beta   90.00
_cell.angle_gamma   90.00
#
_symmetry.space_group_name_H-M   'P 1'
#
loop_
_entity.id
_entity.type
_entity.pdbx_description
1 polymer ?
#
loop_
_entity_poly.entity_id
_entity_poly.type
_entity_poly.pdbx_seq_one_letter_code
_entity_poly.pdbx_strand_id
1 'polypeptide(L)'
;MPFVLDELKLYFTLADDVFSSVPRLLSKAREGSSLYSACNAVGRAYLMGKTRSAKAVSEGARAYGNALSTLRSAIGDRKECRSDNTLLAIWFLSMFEVFLGASDPSVRADGTPGWKSHNQVLTHLVSLRGSEIFASLNGRRLFTIIFSNVLAHALVPSHDFSDCPTWFIKFHQHCQPSEYPMLRAHIYTYQCARIISRILRLIDVGDVDEILSCSWSILQEINQVEKATYPFSSEEPVTKYEVEPLTAPYTCPDHTYPGYIGIQITHTVFRMRLSHHALWLLDYASRAPSSASNPPIPMSERLVRHQYDLTESAHHLSSHHIPAVYKAPIEPL
;
A
#
# COMPACT_ATOMS: atom_id res chain seq x y z
N MET A 1 -10.82 22.05 14.25
CA MET A 1 -9.44 21.50 14.24
C MET A 1 -9.21 20.52 15.39
N PRO A 2 -9.50 20.83 16.67
CA PRO A 2 -9.29 19.88 17.78
C PRO A 2 -10.05 18.55 17.56
N PHE A 3 -11.33 18.66 17.21
CA PHE A 3 -12.21 17.50 16.98
C PHE A 3 -11.74 16.54 15.86
N VAL A 4 -11.25 17.07 14.74
CA VAL A 4 -10.76 16.24 13.61
C VAL A 4 -9.42 15.59 13.95
N LEU A 5 -8.56 16.29 14.69
CA LEU A 5 -7.31 15.73 15.19
C LEU A 5 -7.57 14.65 16.26
N ASP A 6 -8.62 14.80 17.07
CA ASP A 6 -8.99 13.83 18.09
C ASP A 6 -9.69 12.58 17.49
N GLU A 7 -10.51 12.72 16.44
CA GLU A 7 -11.03 11.55 15.70
C GLU A 7 -9.95 10.84 14.87
N LEU A 8 -9.03 11.58 14.23
CA LEU A 8 -7.87 11.00 13.56
C LEU A 8 -6.96 10.29 14.56
N LYS A 9 -6.73 10.86 15.75
CA LYS A 9 -6.02 10.18 16.85
C LYS A 9 -6.70 8.86 17.19
N LEU A 10 -8.02 8.84 17.34
CA LEU A 10 -8.77 7.65 17.76
C LEU A 10 -8.55 6.45 16.82
N TYR A 11 -8.44 6.69 15.51
CA TYR A 11 -8.17 5.66 14.50
C TYR A 11 -6.71 5.16 14.52
N PHE A 12 -5.77 5.93 15.06
CA PHE A 12 -4.33 5.63 15.12
C PHE A 12 -3.83 5.25 16.53
N THR A 13 -4.68 5.27 17.57
CA THR A 13 -4.29 4.97 18.97
C THR A 13 -4.40 3.50 19.38
N LEU A 14 -4.68 2.59 18.46
CA LEU A 14 -4.75 1.16 18.75
C LEU A 14 -3.38 0.51 18.46
N ALA A 15 -2.55 0.46 19.52
CA ALA A 15 -1.15 -0.01 19.58
C ALA A 15 -0.07 1.02 19.18
N ASP A 16 1.16 0.80 19.67
CA ASP A 16 2.35 1.60 19.35
C ASP A 16 2.81 1.31 17.90
N ASP A 17 1.90 1.62 16.96
CA ASP A 17 1.96 1.23 15.57
C ASP A 17 2.75 2.25 14.73
N VAL A 18 2.81 1.99 13.42
CA VAL A 18 3.50 2.87 12.47
C VAL A 18 2.88 4.28 12.43
N PHE A 19 1.56 4.39 12.60
CA PHE A 19 0.86 5.65 12.52
C PHE A 19 0.97 6.51 13.77
N SER A 20 1.43 5.96 14.90
CA SER A 20 1.70 6.72 16.13
C SER A 20 2.67 7.91 15.94
N SER A 21 3.49 7.92 14.88
CA SER A 21 4.34 9.07 14.51
C SER A 21 3.54 10.25 13.93
N VAL A 22 2.38 10.00 13.32
CA VAL A 22 1.52 11.04 12.72
C VAL A 22 1.00 12.05 13.76
N PRO A 23 0.30 11.63 14.85
CA PRO A 23 -0.17 12.58 15.85
C PRO A 23 0.98 13.28 16.58
N ARG A 24 2.15 12.63 16.72
CA ARG A 24 3.36 13.24 17.30
C ARG A 24 3.97 14.34 16.43
N LEU A 25 3.97 14.16 15.11
CA LEU A 25 4.43 15.18 14.16
C LEU A 25 3.42 16.33 14.07
N LEU A 26 2.13 16.02 14.01
CA LEU A 26 1.05 17.00 13.98
C LEU A 26 1.01 17.88 15.23
N SER A 27 1.20 17.32 16.43
CA SER A 27 1.19 18.11 17.67
C SER A 27 2.32 19.13 17.77
N LYS A 28 3.39 18.96 16.99
CA LYS A 28 4.54 19.87 16.90
C LYS A 28 4.48 20.76 15.66
N ALA A 29 3.49 20.57 14.78
CA ALA A 29 3.36 21.35 13.56
C ALA A 29 2.97 22.79 13.91
N ARG A 30 3.78 23.75 13.44
CA ARG A 30 3.47 25.17 13.61
C ARG A 30 2.25 25.55 12.76
N GLU A 31 1.42 26.45 13.26
CA GLU A 31 0.37 27.05 12.46
C GLU A 31 0.97 27.70 11.20
N GLY A 32 0.29 27.52 10.07
CA GLY A 32 0.79 27.97 8.76
C GLY A 32 1.88 27.09 8.13
N SER A 33 2.39 26.06 8.80
CA SER A 33 3.31 25.09 8.17
C SER A 33 2.61 24.27 7.08
N SER A 34 3.42 23.62 6.22
CA SER A 34 2.93 22.72 5.16
C SER A 34 2.10 21.59 5.75
N LEU A 35 2.59 20.96 6.82
CA LEU A 35 1.89 19.88 7.52
C LEU A 35 0.57 20.33 8.14
N TYR A 36 0.54 21.49 8.82
CA TYR A 36 -0.69 22.04 9.39
C TYR A 36 -1.73 22.33 8.31
N SER A 37 -1.29 22.95 7.20
CA SER A 37 -2.17 23.31 6.08
C SER A 37 -2.72 22.06 5.37
N ALA A 38 -1.90 21.04 5.16
CA ALA A 38 -2.32 19.77 4.57
C ALA A 38 -3.32 19.01 5.47
N CYS A 39 -3.06 18.96 6.77
CA CYS A 39 -3.99 18.35 7.74
C CYS A 39 -5.34 19.08 7.74
N ASN A 40 -5.34 20.42 7.69
CA ASN A 40 -6.58 21.20 7.56
C ASN A 40 -7.33 20.87 6.26
N ALA A 41 -6.62 20.74 5.13
CA ALA A 41 -7.23 20.37 3.86
C ALA A 41 -7.93 19.01 3.93
N VAL A 42 -7.26 18.00 4.49
CA VAL A 42 -7.85 16.66 4.70
C VAL A 42 -9.06 16.70 5.61
N GLY A 43 -8.98 17.44 6.72
CA GLY A 43 -10.13 17.62 7.61
C GLY A 43 -11.33 18.27 6.91
N ARG A 44 -11.09 19.20 5.99
CA ARG A 44 -12.15 19.81 5.17
C ARG A 44 -12.70 18.85 4.12
N ALA A 45 -11.86 18.02 3.49
CA ALA A 45 -12.33 16.98 2.57
C ALA A 45 -13.28 15.97 3.24
N TYR A 46 -12.96 15.56 4.48
CA TYR A 46 -13.86 14.71 5.25
C TYR A 46 -15.24 15.38 5.45
N LEU A 47 -15.25 16.67 5.81
CA LEU A 47 -16.50 17.43 5.97
C LEU A 47 -17.24 17.65 4.64
N MET A 48 -16.53 17.79 3.52
CA MET A 48 -17.12 17.84 2.17
C MET A 48 -17.89 16.55 1.89
N GLY A 49 -17.26 15.39 2.10
CA GLY A 49 -17.88 14.09 1.86
C GLY A 49 -19.12 13.85 2.72
N LYS A 50 -19.07 14.31 3.99
CA LYS A 50 -20.16 14.13 4.97
C LYS A 50 -21.35 15.08 4.74
N THR A 51 -21.10 16.35 4.44
CA THR A 51 -22.17 17.38 4.37
C THR A 51 -22.64 17.67 2.96
N ARG A 52 -21.77 17.49 1.95
CA ARG A 52 -22.02 17.77 0.52
C ARG A 52 -22.59 19.17 0.22
N SER A 53 -22.41 20.13 1.13
CA SER A 53 -22.89 21.49 0.93
C SER A 53 -21.94 22.28 0.00
N ALA A 54 -22.49 23.20 -0.80
CA ALA A 54 -21.69 24.08 -1.66
C ALA A 54 -20.62 24.86 -0.87
N LYS A 55 -20.95 25.26 0.37
CA LYS A 55 -20.01 25.90 1.29
C LYS A 55 -18.85 24.98 1.66
N ALA A 56 -19.13 23.73 2.05
CA ALA A 56 -18.09 22.77 2.39
C ALA A 56 -17.16 22.48 1.20
N VAL A 57 -17.72 22.34 0.00
CA VAL A 57 -16.94 22.14 -1.24
C VAL A 57 -16.01 23.34 -1.51
N SER A 58 -16.54 24.57 -1.44
CA SER A 58 -15.74 25.78 -1.60
C SER A 58 -14.63 25.92 -0.55
N GLU A 59 -14.93 25.62 0.71
CA GLU A 59 -13.96 25.68 1.81
C GLU A 59 -12.85 24.64 1.65
N GLY A 60 -13.19 23.41 1.25
CA GLY A 60 -12.19 22.37 1.04
C GLY A 60 -11.28 22.63 -0.16
N ALA A 61 -11.84 23.12 -1.28
CA ALA A 61 -11.04 23.54 -2.43
C ALA A 61 -10.04 24.66 -2.04
N ARG A 62 -10.49 25.64 -1.26
CA ARG A 62 -9.64 26.73 -0.75
C ARG A 62 -8.55 26.22 0.19
N ALA A 63 -8.89 25.32 1.10
CA ALA A 63 -7.94 24.73 2.03
C ALA A 63 -6.86 23.91 1.30
N TYR A 64 -7.26 23.16 0.27
CA TYR A 64 -6.34 22.40 -0.59
C TYR A 64 -5.39 23.32 -1.37
N GLY A 65 -5.92 24.37 -2.01
CA GLY A 65 -5.09 25.36 -2.72
C GLY A 65 -4.09 26.05 -1.80
N ASN A 66 -4.49 26.41 -0.57
CA ASN A 66 -3.59 26.96 0.42
C ASN A 66 -2.49 25.94 0.81
N ALA A 67 -2.86 24.69 1.06
CA ALA A 67 -1.89 23.65 1.40
C ALA A 67 -0.87 23.40 0.29
N LEU A 68 -1.28 23.42 -0.98
CA LEU A 68 -0.37 23.34 -2.13
C LEU A 68 0.61 24.52 -2.19
N SER A 69 0.13 25.74 -1.91
CA SER A 69 0.97 26.94 -1.87
C SER A 69 2.05 26.86 -0.78
N THR A 70 1.65 26.48 0.44
CA THR A 70 2.57 26.31 1.56
C THR A 70 3.55 25.16 1.31
N LEU A 71 3.08 24.05 0.74
CA LEU A 71 3.93 22.92 0.38
C LEU A 71 4.97 23.33 -0.68
N ARG A 72 4.56 24.06 -1.73
CA ARG A 72 5.49 24.56 -2.75
C ARG A 72 6.60 25.40 -2.13
N SER A 73 6.27 26.24 -1.16
CA SER A 73 7.24 27.04 -0.43
C SER A 73 8.19 26.18 0.39
N ALA A 74 7.68 25.16 1.08
CA ALA A 74 8.49 24.21 1.87
C ALA A 74 9.41 23.34 0.99
N ILE A 75 8.97 22.93 -0.20
CA ILE A 75 9.80 22.18 -1.16
C ILE A 75 10.92 23.07 -1.72
N GLY A 76 10.66 24.37 -1.91
CA GLY A 76 11.66 25.33 -2.38
C GLY A 76 12.76 25.65 -1.35
N ASP A 77 12.51 25.42 -0.07
CA ASP A 77 13.51 25.61 0.99
C ASP A 77 14.35 24.34 1.20
N ARG A 78 15.67 24.49 1.22
CA ARG A 78 16.64 23.38 1.27
C ARG A 78 16.51 22.52 2.54
N LYS A 79 16.07 23.12 3.65
CA LYS A 79 15.93 22.43 4.93
C LYS A 79 14.55 21.82 5.05
N GLU A 80 13.51 22.59 4.75
CA GLU A 80 12.12 22.15 4.89
C GLU A 80 11.79 21.03 3.89
N CYS A 81 12.39 20.99 2.70
CA CYS A 81 12.15 19.91 1.73
C CYS A 81 12.58 18.52 2.25
N ARG A 82 13.56 18.50 3.17
CA ARG A 82 14.04 17.29 3.85
C ARG A 82 13.41 17.05 5.22
N SER A 83 12.41 17.85 5.63
CA SER A 83 11.76 17.70 6.95
C SER A 83 10.61 16.69 6.95
N ASP A 84 10.49 15.88 8.00
CA ASP A 84 9.36 14.94 8.15
C ASP A 84 7.98 15.61 7.99
N ASN A 85 7.87 16.89 8.36
CA ASN A 85 6.67 17.70 8.15
C ASN A 85 6.28 17.80 6.67
N THR A 86 7.23 18.16 5.81
CA THR A 86 6.96 18.27 4.36
C THR A 86 6.58 16.92 3.76
N LEU A 87 7.26 15.86 4.17
CA LEU A 87 7.00 14.53 3.64
C LEU A 87 5.61 14.01 4.06
N LEU A 88 5.26 14.19 5.34
CA LEU A 88 3.93 13.85 5.85
C LEU A 88 2.83 14.76 5.26
N ALA A 89 3.13 16.03 4.98
CA ALA A 89 2.19 16.94 4.32
C ALA A 89 1.81 16.44 2.93
N ILE A 90 2.78 15.99 2.11
CA ILE A 90 2.52 15.44 0.78
C ILE A 90 1.70 14.15 0.88
N TRP A 91 1.97 13.30 1.86
CA TRP A 91 1.15 12.13 2.11
C TRP A 91 -0.30 12.51 2.46
N PHE A 92 -0.52 13.52 3.31
CA PHE A 92 -1.88 14.03 3.58
C PHE A 92 -2.57 14.58 2.32
N LEU A 93 -1.87 15.28 1.45
CA LEU A 93 -2.45 15.73 0.17
C LEU A 93 -2.76 14.56 -0.77
N SER A 94 -1.97 13.48 -0.70
CA SER A 94 -2.30 12.22 -1.38
C SER A 94 -3.62 11.64 -0.85
N MET A 95 -3.84 11.67 0.47
CA MET A 95 -5.09 11.21 1.09
C MET A 95 -6.29 12.10 0.74
N PHE A 96 -6.08 13.41 0.62
CA PHE A 96 -7.11 14.35 0.16
C PHE A 96 -7.65 13.94 -1.22
N GLU A 97 -6.74 13.63 -2.15
CA GLU A 97 -7.09 13.17 -3.50
C GLU A 97 -7.83 11.84 -3.50
N VAL A 98 -7.46 10.91 -2.62
CA VAL A 98 -8.17 9.64 -2.42
C VAL A 98 -9.61 9.89 -1.93
N PHE A 99 -9.81 10.78 -0.96
CA PHE A 99 -11.14 11.11 -0.46
C PHE A 99 -12.02 11.81 -1.49
N LEU A 100 -11.43 12.67 -2.32
CA LEU A 100 -12.14 13.25 -3.46
C LEU A 100 -12.51 12.18 -4.49
N GLY A 101 -11.58 11.33 -4.88
CA GLY A 101 -11.81 10.26 -5.85
C GLY A 101 -12.87 9.26 -5.37
N ALA A 102 -12.86 8.87 -4.09
CA ALA A 102 -13.89 7.99 -3.52
C ALA A 102 -15.30 8.61 -3.54
N SER A 103 -15.39 9.93 -3.64
CA SER A 103 -16.66 10.65 -3.68
C SER A 103 -17.20 10.84 -5.11
N ASP A 104 -16.39 10.55 -6.13
CA ASP A 104 -16.72 10.74 -7.55
C ASP A 104 -16.65 9.39 -8.30
N PRO A 105 -17.79 8.79 -8.66
CA PRO A 105 -17.84 7.52 -9.40
C PRO A 105 -17.17 7.56 -10.78
N SER A 106 -16.92 8.75 -11.33
CA SER A 106 -16.24 8.93 -12.62
C SER A 106 -14.71 8.86 -12.51
N VAL A 107 -14.17 8.96 -11.29
CA VAL A 107 -12.73 8.79 -11.04
C VAL A 107 -12.40 7.31 -11.14
N ARG A 108 -11.61 7.00 -12.17
CA ARG A 108 -11.17 5.65 -12.53
C ARG A 108 -10.37 5.01 -11.39
N ALA A 109 -10.32 3.67 -11.40
CA ALA A 109 -9.58 2.86 -10.43
C ALA A 109 -8.06 3.11 -10.39
N ASP A 110 -7.51 3.87 -11.35
CA ASP A 110 -6.11 4.29 -11.42
C ASP A 110 -5.81 5.58 -10.63
N GLY A 111 -6.81 6.16 -9.96
CA GLY A 111 -6.70 7.30 -9.07
C GLY A 111 -6.60 8.67 -9.78
N THR A 112 -6.67 9.76 -9.02
CA THR A 112 -6.63 11.11 -9.60
C THR A 112 -5.23 11.47 -10.11
N PRO A 113 -5.09 12.32 -11.15
CA PRO A 113 -3.78 12.83 -11.57
C PRO A 113 -2.99 13.52 -10.44
N GLY A 114 -3.70 14.17 -9.51
CA GLY A 114 -3.11 14.76 -8.31
C GLY A 114 -2.49 13.72 -7.40
N TRP A 115 -3.20 12.62 -7.13
CA TRP A 115 -2.68 11.51 -6.32
C TRP A 115 -1.41 10.90 -6.93
N LYS A 116 -1.37 10.70 -8.26
CA LYS A 116 -0.16 10.22 -8.97
C LYS A 116 1.02 11.18 -8.80
N SER A 117 0.76 12.49 -8.96
CA SER A 117 1.78 13.54 -8.82
C SER A 117 2.37 13.56 -7.40
N HIS A 118 1.53 13.48 -6.36
CA HIS A 118 2.02 13.44 -4.98
C HIS A 118 2.87 12.20 -4.69
N ASN A 119 2.50 11.03 -5.21
CA ASN A 119 3.29 9.80 -5.07
C ASN A 119 4.66 9.91 -5.74
N GLN A 120 4.75 10.53 -6.92
CA GLN A 120 6.02 10.81 -7.57
C GLN A 120 6.89 11.74 -6.71
N VAL A 121 6.31 12.80 -6.13
CA VAL A 121 7.06 13.71 -5.25
C VAL A 121 7.53 12.99 -3.98
N LEU A 122 6.69 12.16 -3.37
CA LEU A 122 7.07 11.34 -2.20
C LEU A 122 8.28 10.47 -2.50
N THR A 123 8.26 9.77 -3.63
CA THR A 123 9.35 8.89 -4.09
C THR A 123 10.66 9.69 -4.23
N HIS A 124 10.62 10.82 -4.94
CA HIS A 124 11.80 11.68 -5.10
C HIS A 124 12.33 12.22 -3.77
N LEU A 125 11.46 12.60 -2.83
CA LEU A 125 11.91 13.12 -1.52
C LEU A 125 12.48 12.02 -0.62
N VAL A 126 11.99 10.77 -0.73
CA VAL A 126 12.62 9.63 -0.07
C VAL A 126 14.02 9.39 -0.64
N SER A 127 14.19 9.39 -1.97
CA SER A 127 15.52 9.30 -2.60
C SER A 127 16.44 10.45 -2.17
N LEU A 128 15.93 11.69 -2.13
CA LEU A 128 16.69 12.89 -1.76
C LEU A 128 17.23 12.85 -0.33
N ARG A 129 16.50 12.25 0.61
CA ARG A 129 16.93 12.09 2.01
C ARG A 129 17.97 10.99 2.19
N GLY A 130 18.04 10.04 1.27
CA GLY A 130 18.93 8.91 1.37
C GLY A 130 18.72 8.10 2.66
N SER A 131 19.81 7.70 3.31
CA SER A 131 19.75 6.87 4.52
C SER A 131 19.30 7.62 5.79
N GLU A 132 19.29 8.96 5.78
CA GLU A 132 18.99 9.77 6.97
C GLU A 132 17.59 9.48 7.53
N ILE A 133 16.62 9.17 6.66
CA ILE A 133 15.25 8.81 7.06
C ILE A 133 15.21 7.55 7.93
N PHE A 134 16.16 6.63 7.80
CA PHE A 134 16.14 5.36 8.54
C PHE A 134 16.81 5.45 9.93
N ALA A 135 17.58 6.52 10.17
CA ALA A 135 18.35 6.68 11.40
C ALA A 135 17.49 6.84 12.66
N SER A 136 16.23 7.29 12.51
CA SER A 136 15.31 7.47 13.64
C SER A 136 14.06 6.59 13.51
N LEU A 137 13.46 6.23 14.65
CA LEU A 137 12.21 5.48 14.68
C LEU A 137 11.07 6.21 13.93
N ASN A 138 10.96 7.53 14.10
CA ASN A 138 9.93 8.31 13.40
C ASN A 138 10.15 8.30 11.89
N GLY A 139 11.39 8.43 11.44
CA GLY A 139 11.70 8.38 10.02
C GLY A 139 11.43 7.00 9.42
N ARG A 140 11.75 5.90 10.12
CA ARG A 140 11.39 4.54 9.69
C ARG A 140 9.89 4.31 9.63
N ARG A 141 9.14 4.77 10.64
CA ARG A 141 7.67 4.71 10.63
C ARG A 141 7.08 5.54 9.47
N LEU A 142 7.61 6.73 9.25
CA LEU A 142 7.18 7.60 8.15
C LEU A 142 7.49 6.96 6.79
N PHE A 143 8.67 6.34 6.62
CA PHE A 143 9.00 5.56 5.44
C PHE A 143 7.97 4.45 5.21
N THR A 144 7.58 3.68 6.22
CA THR A 144 6.54 2.65 6.08
C THR A 144 5.22 3.20 5.56
N ILE A 145 4.74 4.32 6.12
CA ILE A 145 3.49 4.97 5.68
C ILE A 145 3.57 5.34 4.20
N ILE A 146 4.68 5.96 3.81
CA ILE A 146 4.89 6.45 2.45
C ILE A 146 5.08 5.30 1.48
N PHE A 147 5.91 4.32 1.85
CA PHE A 147 6.19 3.18 1.00
C PHE A 147 4.93 2.35 0.76
N SER A 148 4.08 2.19 1.78
CA SER A 148 2.75 1.59 1.62
C SER A 148 1.87 2.37 0.64
N ASN A 149 1.90 3.72 0.69
CA ASN A 149 1.16 4.58 -0.24
C ASN A 149 1.70 4.50 -1.67
N VAL A 150 3.03 4.49 -1.85
CA VAL A 150 3.71 4.33 -3.14
C VAL A 150 3.43 2.94 -3.73
N LEU A 151 3.43 1.89 -2.91
CA LEU A 151 3.07 0.55 -3.37
C LEU A 151 1.59 0.40 -3.71
N ALA A 152 0.69 1.16 -3.07
CA ALA A 152 -0.70 1.23 -3.52
C ALA A 152 -0.81 1.77 -4.98
N HIS A 153 0.20 2.50 -5.45
CA HIS A 153 0.37 2.96 -6.83
C HIS A 153 1.09 1.95 -7.75
N ALA A 154 1.46 0.74 -7.28
CA ALA A 154 2.04 -0.33 -8.11
C ALA A 154 1.15 -0.83 -9.26
N LEU A 155 -0.07 -0.30 -9.36
CA LEU A 155 -1.02 -0.50 -10.44
C LEU A 155 -0.77 0.43 -11.64
N VAL A 156 0.26 1.27 -11.61
CA VAL A 156 0.60 2.15 -12.73
C VAL A 156 1.84 1.61 -13.46
N PRO A 157 1.75 1.31 -14.77
CA PRO A 157 2.81 0.67 -15.57
C PRO A 157 4.18 1.39 -15.57
N SER A 158 4.22 2.66 -15.17
CA SER A 158 5.36 3.57 -15.32
C SER A 158 6.13 3.91 -14.05
N HIS A 159 5.81 3.29 -12.91
CA HIS A 159 6.55 3.57 -11.68
C HIS A 159 7.87 2.79 -11.62
N ASP A 160 8.99 3.51 -11.54
CA ASP A 160 10.31 2.91 -11.36
C ASP A 160 10.52 2.53 -9.88
N PHE A 161 10.72 1.24 -9.63
CA PHE A 161 11.00 0.69 -8.30
C PHE A 161 12.48 0.32 -8.11
N SER A 162 13.38 0.85 -8.94
CA SER A 162 14.82 0.53 -8.92
C SER A 162 15.52 0.89 -7.60
N ASP A 163 15.08 1.96 -6.94
CA ASP A 163 15.67 2.43 -5.67
C ASP A 163 15.27 1.58 -4.44
N CYS A 164 14.15 0.84 -4.51
CA CYS A 164 13.55 0.18 -3.34
C CYS A 164 14.46 -0.87 -2.67
N PRO A 165 15.19 -1.75 -3.39
CA PRO A 165 16.13 -2.68 -2.78
C PRO A 165 17.19 -1.98 -1.93
N THR A 166 17.71 -0.86 -2.40
CA THR A 166 18.69 -0.05 -1.66
C THR A 166 18.08 0.52 -0.39
N TRP A 167 16.80 0.95 -0.44
CA TRP A 167 16.09 1.39 0.76
C TRP A 167 15.88 0.26 1.76
N PHE A 168 15.53 -0.95 1.33
CA PHE A 168 15.36 -2.09 2.24
C PHE A 168 16.66 -2.47 2.95
N ILE A 169 17.79 -2.47 2.25
CA ILE A 169 19.11 -2.72 2.84
C ILE A 169 19.41 -1.66 3.91
N LYS A 170 19.21 -0.37 3.58
CA LYS A 170 19.43 0.73 4.54
C LYS A 170 18.47 0.66 5.72
N PHE A 171 17.20 0.35 5.48
CA PHE A 171 16.20 0.16 6.54
C PHE A 171 16.65 -0.96 7.49
N HIS A 172 17.07 -2.10 6.94
CA HIS A 172 17.54 -3.27 7.70
C HIS A 172 18.72 -2.92 8.61
N GLN A 173 19.66 -2.09 8.14
CA GLN A 173 20.82 -1.65 8.92
C GLN A 173 20.45 -0.84 10.18
N HIS A 174 19.27 -0.22 10.21
CA HIS A 174 18.85 0.66 11.29
C HIS A 174 17.66 0.12 12.12
N CYS A 175 16.96 -0.90 11.64
CA CYS A 175 15.76 -1.37 12.28
C CYS A 175 16.04 -2.40 13.39
N GLN A 176 15.15 -2.43 14.39
CA GLN A 176 15.21 -3.40 15.47
C GLN A 176 14.53 -4.71 15.06
N PRO A 177 14.80 -5.84 15.75
CA PRO A 177 14.14 -7.12 15.44
C PRO A 177 12.61 -7.04 15.43
N SER A 178 12.02 -6.18 16.27
CA SER A 178 10.57 -5.93 16.29
C SER A 178 10.02 -5.28 15.01
N GLU A 179 10.88 -4.67 14.18
CA GLU A 179 10.53 -4.02 12.91
C GLU A 179 10.79 -4.91 11.69
N TYR A 180 11.49 -6.05 11.86
CA TYR A 180 11.70 -7.03 10.78
C TYR A 180 10.39 -7.50 10.15
N PRO A 181 9.30 -7.72 10.90
CA PRO A 181 8.06 -8.14 10.30
C PRO A 181 7.53 -7.20 9.23
N MET A 182 7.58 -5.91 9.54
CA MET A 182 7.14 -4.85 8.67
C MET A 182 8.07 -4.69 7.46
N LEU A 183 9.40 -4.74 7.66
CA LEU A 183 10.34 -4.70 6.54
C LEU A 183 10.10 -5.86 5.55
N ARG A 184 9.86 -7.07 6.05
CA ARG A 184 9.55 -8.25 5.22
C ARG A 184 8.25 -8.06 4.44
N ALA A 185 7.21 -7.52 5.07
CA ALA A 185 5.95 -7.20 4.39
C ALA A 185 6.17 -6.24 3.22
N HIS A 186 7.05 -5.25 3.37
CA HIS A 186 7.41 -4.32 2.29
C HIS A 186 8.22 -4.97 1.16
N ILE A 187 9.15 -5.87 1.49
CA ILE A 187 9.89 -6.64 0.47
C ILE A 187 8.91 -7.49 -0.33
N TYR A 188 7.99 -8.19 0.34
CA TYR A 188 6.95 -9.00 -0.31
C TYR A 188 6.09 -8.15 -1.25
N THR A 189 5.51 -7.06 -0.75
CA THR A 189 4.63 -6.20 -1.54
C THR A 189 5.36 -5.54 -2.71
N TYR A 190 6.64 -5.20 -2.55
CA TYR A 190 7.51 -4.76 -3.65
C TYR A 190 7.68 -5.84 -4.73
N GLN A 191 7.89 -7.10 -4.37
CA GLN A 191 8.01 -8.17 -5.37
C GLN A 191 6.68 -8.35 -6.13
N CYS A 192 5.55 -8.36 -5.42
CA CYS A 192 4.23 -8.40 -6.08
C CYS A 192 4.04 -7.20 -7.02
N ALA A 193 4.36 -5.99 -6.55
CA ALA A 193 4.27 -4.75 -7.31
C ALA A 193 5.08 -4.79 -8.61
N ARG A 194 6.31 -5.33 -8.56
CA ARG A 194 7.17 -5.48 -9.74
C ARG A 194 6.59 -6.43 -10.77
N ILE A 195 6.06 -7.57 -10.33
CA ILE A 195 5.44 -8.55 -11.22
C ILE A 195 4.18 -7.95 -11.86
N ILE A 196 3.31 -7.30 -11.07
CA ILE A 196 2.11 -6.60 -11.56
C ILE A 196 2.48 -5.53 -12.59
N SER A 197 3.47 -4.69 -12.30
CA SER A 197 3.95 -3.65 -13.21
C SER A 197 4.46 -4.23 -14.52
N ARG A 198 5.17 -5.37 -14.48
CA ARG A 198 5.60 -6.08 -15.70
C ARG A 198 4.42 -6.62 -16.51
N ILE A 199 3.43 -7.22 -15.85
CA ILE A 199 2.20 -7.69 -16.51
C ILE A 199 1.49 -6.54 -17.22
N LEU A 200 1.29 -5.42 -16.52
CA LEU A 200 0.60 -4.25 -17.06
C LEU A 200 1.33 -3.67 -18.28
N ARG A 201 2.67 -3.55 -18.23
CA ARG A 201 3.46 -3.10 -19.40
C ARG A 201 3.28 -4.01 -20.62
N LEU A 202 3.29 -5.32 -20.42
CA LEU A 202 3.11 -6.28 -21.51
C LEU A 202 1.71 -6.14 -22.14
N ILE A 203 0.67 -6.02 -21.31
CA ILE A 203 -0.70 -5.80 -21.77
C ILE A 203 -0.84 -4.45 -22.52
N ASP A 204 -0.22 -3.39 -22.00
CA ASP A 204 -0.26 -2.05 -22.61
C ASP A 204 0.44 -2.00 -23.98
N VAL A 205 1.58 -2.69 -24.13
CA VAL A 205 2.27 -2.84 -25.43
C VAL A 205 1.41 -3.65 -26.39
N GLY A 206 0.73 -4.67 -25.90
CA GLY A 206 -0.20 -5.51 -26.67
C GLY A 206 0.48 -6.46 -27.66
N ASP A 207 1.79 -6.70 -27.51
CA ASP A 207 2.53 -7.70 -28.28
C ASP A 207 2.21 -9.10 -27.73
N VAL A 208 1.39 -9.83 -28.48
CA VAL A 208 0.95 -11.19 -28.12
C VAL A 208 2.13 -12.17 -28.04
N ASP A 209 3.09 -12.06 -28.96
CA ASP A 209 4.23 -12.97 -29.01
C ASP A 209 5.15 -12.73 -27.81
N GLU A 210 5.35 -11.46 -27.45
CA GLU A 210 6.08 -11.07 -26.24
C GLU A 210 5.37 -11.58 -24.96
N ILE A 211 4.04 -11.40 -24.86
CA ILE A 211 3.23 -11.90 -23.74
C ILE A 211 3.36 -13.43 -23.61
N LEU A 212 3.19 -14.17 -24.70
CA LEU A 212 3.27 -15.63 -24.70
C LEU A 212 4.67 -16.09 -24.29
N SER A 213 5.73 -15.47 -24.83
CA SER A 213 7.12 -15.79 -24.49
C SER A 213 7.46 -15.51 -23.02
N CYS A 214 6.86 -14.48 -22.42
CA CYS A 214 7.09 -14.10 -21.02
C CYS A 214 6.19 -14.84 -20.02
N SER A 215 5.03 -15.36 -20.46
CA SER A 215 3.96 -15.89 -19.59
C SER A 215 4.46 -16.92 -18.57
N TRP A 216 5.27 -17.89 -19.01
CA TRP A 216 5.80 -18.93 -18.13
C TRP A 216 6.71 -18.36 -17.03
N SER A 217 7.62 -17.44 -17.39
CA SER A 217 8.52 -16.80 -16.42
C SER A 217 7.73 -16.01 -15.37
N ILE A 218 6.67 -15.32 -15.79
CA ILE A 218 5.79 -14.55 -14.90
C ILE A 218 5.03 -15.47 -13.95
N LEU A 219 4.45 -16.57 -14.45
CA LEU A 219 3.76 -17.55 -13.62
C LEU A 219 4.72 -18.22 -12.61
N GLN A 220 5.97 -18.48 -13.02
CA GLN A 220 7.00 -18.96 -12.10
C GLN A 220 7.31 -17.92 -11.02
N GLU A 221 7.53 -16.65 -11.38
CA GLU A 221 7.75 -15.57 -10.42
C GLU A 221 6.58 -15.43 -9.42
N ILE A 222 5.34 -15.54 -9.89
CA ILE A 222 4.14 -15.52 -9.03
C ILE A 222 4.13 -16.68 -8.04
N ASN A 223 4.43 -17.90 -8.49
CA ASN A 223 4.43 -19.10 -7.64
C ASN A 223 5.62 -19.16 -6.67
N GLN A 224 6.66 -18.37 -6.94
CA GLN A 224 7.85 -18.30 -6.11
C GLN A 224 7.88 -17.03 -5.25
N VAL A 225 6.93 -16.10 -5.38
CA VAL A 225 7.00 -14.81 -4.68
C VAL A 225 7.00 -15.01 -3.17
N GLU A 226 6.20 -15.94 -2.65
CA GLU A 226 6.21 -16.27 -1.22
C GLU A 226 7.51 -16.95 -0.83
N LYS A 227 8.04 -17.88 -1.65
CA LYS A 227 9.29 -18.62 -1.39
C LYS A 227 10.53 -17.72 -1.40
N ALA A 228 10.61 -16.82 -2.37
CA ALA A 228 11.63 -15.78 -2.48
C ALA A 228 11.57 -14.79 -1.32
N THR A 229 10.49 -14.84 -0.52
CA THR A 229 10.26 -13.98 0.64
C THR A 229 10.03 -14.77 1.94
N TYR A 230 10.26 -16.11 1.96
CA TYR A 230 9.95 -17.05 3.06
C TYR A 230 11.12 -17.29 4.05
N PRO A 231 10.88 -17.60 5.35
CA PRO A 231 9.75 -17.23 6.22
C PRO A 231 10.13 -16.54 7.54
N PHE A 232 9.09 -16.16 8.28
CA PHE A 232 9.08 -15.88 9.72
C PHE A 232 9.04 -17.17 10.57
N SER A 233 9.97 -17.30 11.50
CA SER A 233 9.67 -17.56 12.91
C SER A 233 10.46 -16.54 13.74
N SER A 234 10.03 -16.27 14.97
CA SER A 234 10.48 -15.14 15.79
C SER A 234 11.92 -15.22 16.32
N GLU A 235 12.71 -16.23 15.97
CA GLU A 235 14.03 -16.44 16.59
C GLU A 235 15.02 -17.00 15.54
N GLU A 236 16.14 -16.31 15.33
CA GLU A 236 17.35 -16.72 14.59
C GLU A 236 17.43 -16.64 13.03
N PRO A 237 18.66 -16.55 12.45
CA PRO A 237 18.90 -16.20 11.04
C PRO A 237 18.37 -17.22 10.01
N VAL A 238 17.99 -16.69 8.83
CA VAL A 238 17.26 -17.35 7.71
C VAL A 238 17.82 -18.69 7.23
N THR A 239 19.10 -19.00 7.47
CA THR A 239 19.79 -20.15 6.85
C THR A 239 19.71 -21.46 7.64
N LYS A 240 19.06 -21.52 8.81
CA LYS A 240 19.22 -22.64 9.76
C LYS A 240 18.03 -23.59 9.89
N TYR A 241 16.93 -23.39 9.16
CA TYR A 241 15.72 -24.20 9.29
C TYR A 241 15.45 -25.01 8.02
N GLU A 242 15.56 -26.34 8.09
CA GLU A 242 14.91 -27.23 7.11
C GLU A 242 13.39 -27.20 7.34
N VAL A 243 12.61 -27.09 6.27
CA VAL A 243 11.14 -26.90 6.32
C VAL A 243 10.41 -28.16 5.88
N GLU A 244 9.54 -28.67 6.75
CA GLU A 244 8.58 -29.73 6.43
C GLU A 244 7.44 -29.22 5.52
N PRO A 245 6.85 -30.05 4.65
CA PRO A 245 5.85 -29.61 3.67
C PRO A 245 4.57 -29.09 4.31
N LEU A 246 3.96 -28.09 3.65
CA LEU A 246 2.66 -27.50 4.00
C LEU A 246 1.53 -28.54 3.86
N THR A 247 1.26 -29.28 4.93
CA THR A 247 0.05 -30.11 5.06
C THR A 247 -0.74 -29.87 6.35
N ALA A 248 -0.30 -28.95 7.21
CA ALA A 248 -1.02 -28.62 8.43
C ALA A 248 -1.69 -27.23 8.34
N PRO A 249 -3.01 -27.10 8.60
CA PRO A 249 -3.68 -25.81 8.67
C PRO A 249 -3.14 -24.97 9.83
N TYR A 250 -2.81 -23.71 9.53
CA TYR A 250 -2.29 -22.75 10.50
C TYR A 250 -3.36 -22.39 11.53
N THR A 251 -3.06 -22.59 12.82
CA THR A 251 -3.89 -22.13 13.94
C THR A 251 -3.53 -20.69 14.31
N CYS A 252 -4.54 -19.82 14.36
CA CYS A 252 -4.40 -18.44 14.81
C CYS A 252 -3.81 -18.38 16.24
N PRO A 253 -2.74 -17.60 16.50
CA PRO A 253 -2.19 -17.48 17.86
C PRO A 253 -3.17 -16.76 18.79
N ASP A 254 -3.27 -17.22 20.03
CA ASP A 254 -4.19 -16.70 21.07
C ASP A 254 -3.93 -15.23 21.47
N HIS A 255 -2.83 -14.63 21.02
CA HIS A 255 -2.46 -13.24 21.30
C HIS A 255 -2.17 -12.47 20.00
N THR A 256 -3.19 -11.84 19.44
CA THR A 256 -3.08 -11.05 18.21
C THR A 256 -2.45 -9.69 18.52
N TYR A 257 -1.14 -9.56 18.37
CA TYR A 257 -0.51 -8.24 18.42
C TYR A 257 -1.00 -7.41 17.21
N PRO A 258 -1.65 -6.25 17.40
CA PRO A 258 -2.34 -5.53 16.32
C PRO A 258 -1.48 -5.21 15.09
N GLY A 259 -0.16 -5.03 15.27
CA GLY A 259 0.78 -4.81 14.17
C GLY A 259 0.86 -5.98 13.16
N TYR A 260 0.57 -7.22 13.58
CA TYR A 260 0.56 -8.37 12.67
C TYR A 260 -0.68 -8.42 11.79
N ILE A 261 -1.83 -7.90 12.25
CA ILE A 261 -3.06 -7.86 11.45
C ILE A 261 -2.85 -6.98 10.21
N GLY A 262 -2.24 -5.80 10.37
CA GLY A 262 -1.94 -4.89 9.26
C GLY A 262 -1.00 -5.53 8.22
N ILE A 263 0.00 -6.28 8.68
CA ILE A 263 0.92 -7.02 7.81
C ILE A 263 0.18 -8.11 7.02
N GLN A 264 -0.69 -8.88 7.68
CA GLN A 264 -1.46 -9.94 7.02
C GLN A 264 -2.44 -9.37 5.99
N ILE A 265 -3.20 -8.33 6.34
CA ILE A 265 -4.09 -7.63 5.41
C ILE A 265 -3.32 -7.17 4.17
N THR A 266 -2.16 -6.54 4.38
CA THR A 266 -1.31 -6.05 3.30
C THR A 266 -0.84 -7.18 2.40
N HIS A 267 -0.34 -8.28 2.99
CA HIS A 267 0.07 -9.47 2.25
C HIS A 267 -1.09 -10.03 1.41
N THR A 268 -2.24 -10.28 2.02
CA THR A 268 -3.43 -10.83 1.35
C THR A 268 -3.89 -9.94 0.20
N VAL A 269 -3.97 -8.61 0.41
CA VAL A 269 -4.38 -7.67 -0.63
C VAL A 269 -3.44 -7.71 -1.82
N PHE A 270 -2.12 -7.68 -1.60
CA PHE A 270 -1.16 -7.75 -2.70
C PHE A 270 -1.16 -9.10 -3.39
N ARG A 271 -1.40 -10.20 -2.65
CA ARG A 271 -1.56 -11.53 -3.24
C ARG A 271 -2.78 -11.61 -4.14
N MET A 272 -3.94 -11.14 -3.66
CA MET A 272 -5.17 -11.08 -4.45
C MET A 272 -4.97 -10.24 -5.71
N ARG A 273 -4.31 -9.08 -5.60
CA ARG A 273 -3.99 -8.23 -6.76
C ARG A 273 -3.08 -8.93 -7.75
N LEU A 274 -2.03 -9.60 -7.27
CA LEU A 274 -1.12 -10.37 -8.12
C LEU A 274 -1.87 -11.45 -8.90
N SER A 275 -2.71 -12.23 -8.21
CA SER A 275 -3.56 -13.25 -8.84
C SER A 275 -4.53 -12.66 -9.86
N HIS A 276 -5.16 -11.52 -9.55
CA HIS A 276 -6.05 -10.83 -10.48
C HIS A 276 -5.34 -10.43 -11.79
N HIS A 277 -4.14 -9.86 -11.70
CA HIS A 277 -3.38 -9.47 -12.89
C HIS A 277 -2.82 -10.68 -13.65
N ALA A 278 -2.49 -11.76 -12.95
CA ALA A 278 -2.14 -13.03 -13.60
C ALA A 278 -3.30 -13.57 -14.43
N LEU A 279 -4.52 -13.57 -13.87
CA LEU A 279 -5.73 -13.95 -14.61
C LEU A 279 -5.98 -13.04 -15.80
N TRP A 280 -5.75 -11.74 -15.66
CA TRP A 280 -5.90 -10.80 -16.77
C TRP A 280 -4.89 -11.05 -17.90
N LEU A 281 -3.62 -11.33 -17.56
CA LEU A 281 -2.60 -11.73 -18.54
C LEU A 281 -3.02 -12.99 -19.31
N LEU A 282 -3.54 -14.00 -18.60
CA LEU A 282 -3.98 -15.26 -19.20
C LEU A 282 -5.22 -15.06 -20.08
N ASP A 283 -6.19 -14.28 -19.64
CA ASP A 283 -7.37 -13.92 -20.44
C ASP A 283 -6.96 -13.19 -21.72
N TYR A 284 -6.06 -12.20 -21.61
CA TYR A 284 -5.52 -11.48 -22.76
C TYR A 284 -4.83 -12.42 -23.76
N ALA A 285 -3.91 -13.27 -23.27
CA ALA A 285 -3.22 -14.25 -24.10
C ALA A 285 -4.18 -15.25 -24.78
N SER A 286 -5.27 -15.63 -24.11
CA SER A 286 -6.27 -16.57 -24.64
C SER A 286 -7.14 -16.01 -25.76
N ARG A 287 -7.32 -14.68 -25.80
CA ARG A 287 -8.14 -13.96 -26.79
C ARG A 287 -7.35 -13.51 -28.01
N ALA A 288 -6.02 -13.65 -27.98
CA ALA A 288 -5.19 -13.28 -29.09
C ALA A 288 -5.49 -14.16 -30.32
N PRO A 289 -5.68 -13.58 -31.52
CA PRO A 289 -5.92 -14.36 -32.72
C PRO A 289 -4.72 -15.25 -32.99
N SER A 290 -4.95 -16.55 -33.05
CA SER A 290 -3.92 -17.56 -33.28
C SER A 290 -3.25 -17.35 -34.64
N SER A 291 -2.02 -16.84 -34.64
CA SER A 291 -1.14 -16.91 -35.80
C SER A 291 -0.59 -18.35 -35.92
N ALA A 292 -1.26 -19.13 -36.77
CA ALA A 292 -0.77 -20.34 -37.43
C ALA A 292 -0.44 -21.62 -36.60
N SER A 293 -1.22 -22.67 -36.90
CA SER A 293 -0.81 -24.08 -37.02
C SER A 293 -0.07 -24.74 -35.86
N ASN A 294 -0.77 -25.03 -34.76
CA ASN A 294 -0.75 -26.32 -34.06
C ASN A 294 -1.78 -26.29 -32.92
N PRO A 295 -2.52 -27.38 -32.64
CA PRO A 295 -3.51 -27.36 -31.56
C PRO A 295 -2.78 -27.28 -30.21
N PRO A 296 -3.08 -26.28 -29.34
CA PRO A 296 -2.54 -26.27 -28.00
C PRO A 296 -3.26 -27.33 -27.16
N ILE A 297 -2.49 -28.07 -26.36
CA ILE A 297 -3.01 -28.89 -25.26
C ILE A 297 -3.97 -28.01 -24.43
N PRO A 298 -5.20 -28.48 -24.10
CA PRO A 298 -6.22 -27.62 -23.52
C PRO A 298 -5.76 -27.03 -22.19
N MET A 299 -5.55 -25.71 -22.17
CA MET A 299 -5.27 -24.90 -20.98
C MET A 299 -6.46 -24.89 -19.98
N SER A 300 -7.56 -25.59 -20.30
CA SER A 300 -8.77 -25.70 -19.49
C SER A 300 -8.56 -26.49 -18.19
N GLU A 301 -7.70 -27.51 -18.17
CA GLU A 301 -7.50 -28.32 -16.95
C GLU A 301 -6.69 -27.59 -15.87
N ARG A 302 -5.85 -26.62 -16.25
CA ARG A 302 -5.03 -25.84 -15.30
C ARG A 302 -5.79 -24.65 -14.71
N LEU A 303 -6.70 -24.07 -15.48
CA LEU A 303 -7.61 -23.00 -15.05
C LEU A 303 -8.58 -23.49 -13.96
N VAL A 304 -9.09 -24.72 -14.08
CA VAL A 304 -10.00 -25.31 -13.09
C VAL A 304 -9.31 -25.49 -11.73
N ARG A 305 -8.04 -25.93 -11.70
CA ARG A 305 -7.28 -26.05 -10.43
C ARG A 305 -7.06 -24.70 -9.75
N HIS A 306 -6.63 -23.69 -10.50
CA HIS A 306 -6.34 -22.39 -9.89
C HIS A 306 -7.61 -21.66 -9.43
N GLN A 307 -8.74 -21.87 -10.12
CA GLN A 307 -10.03 -21.34 -9.72
C GLN A 307 -10.56 -22.05 -8.46
N TYR A 308 -10.36 -23.37 -8.33
CA TYR A 308 -10.67 -24.13 -7.11
C TYR A 308 -9.90 -23.61 -5.89
N ASP A 309 -8.59 -23.41 -6.00
CA ASP A 309 -7.74 -22.90 -4.91
C ASP A 309 -8.16 -21.50 -4.43
N LEU A 310 -8.66 -20.65 -5.34
CA LEU A 310 -9.17 -19.31 -5.05
C LEU A 310 -10.52 -19.34 -4.32
N THR A 311 -11.45 -20.23 -4.73
CA THR A 311 -12.73 -20.41 -4.03
C THR A 311 -12.55 -21.04 -2.65
N GLU A 312 -11.62 -21.98 -2.49
CA GLU A 312 -11.36 -22.63 -1.20
C GLU A 312 -10.75 -21.65 -0.20
N SER A 313 -9.80 -20.81 -0.65
CA SER A 313 -9.25 -19.71 0.15
C SER A 313 -10.30 -18.67 0.56
N ALA A 314 -11.26 -18.37 -0.33
CA ALA A 314 -12.35 -17.44 -0.04
C ALA A 314 -13.41 -18.03 0.92
N HIS A 315 -13.72 -19.33 0.79
CA HIS A 315 -14.67 -20.02 1.67
C HIS A 315 -14.13 -20.26 3.08
N HIS A 316 -12.83 -20.49 3.24
CA HIS A 316 -12.19 -20.57 4.56
C HIS A 316 -12.26 -19.25 5.33
N LEU A 317 -12.25 -18.10 4.63
CA LEU A 317 -12.38 -16.78 5.24
C LEU A 317 -13.84 -16.40 5.57
N SER A 318 -14.81 -16.90 4.80
CA SER A 318 -16.25 -16.68 5.05
C SER A 318 -16.80 -17.52 6.21
N SER A 319 -16.14 -18.63 6.57
CA SER A 319 -16.60 -19.57 7.61
C SER A 319 -16.04 -19.27 9.01
N HIS A 320 -15.08 -18.34 9.12
CA HIS A 320 -14.64 -17.82 10.41
C HIS A 320 -15.49 -16.61 10.80
N HIS A 321 -16.52 -16.88 11.60
CA HIS A 321 -17.32 -15.87 12.30
C HIS A 321 -16.41 -14.79 12.92
N ILE A 322 -16.51 -13.57 12.41
CA ILE A 322 -16.15 -12.37 13.16
C ILE A 322 -17.10 -12.33 14.37
N PRO A 323 -16.63 -12.42 15.62
CA PRO A 323 -17.51 -12.23 16.76
C PRO A 323 -18.06 -10.80 16.70
N ALA A 324 -19.38 -10.68 16.73
CA ALA A 324 -20.04 -9.39 16.92
C ALA A 324 -19.65 -8.84 18.30
N VAL A 325 -18.69 -7.92 18.37
CA VAL A 325 -18.33 -7.22 19.60
C VAL A 325 -18.76 -5.75 19.46
N TYR A 326 -19.49 -5.29 20.48
CA TYR A 326 -20.08 -3.96 20.70
C TYR A 326 -21.51 -3.71 20.18
N LYS A 327 -22.49 -4.37 20.81
CA LYS A 327 -23.71 -3.69 21.27
C LYS A 327 -23.48 -3.27 22.72
N ALA A 328 -23.21 -1.99 22.98
CA ALA A 328 -23.31 -1.45 24.33
C ALA A 328 -24.77 -1.00 24.58
N PRO A 329 -25.38 -1.30 25.73
CA PRO A 329 -26.70 -0.81 26.08
C PRO A 329 -26.64 0.68 26.41
N ILE A 330 -27.54 1.46 25.81
CA ILE A 330 -27.83 2.83 26.23
C ILE A 330 -28.76 2.70 27.44
N GLU A 331 -28.23 2.90 28.65
CA GLU A 331 -29.07 3.22 29.80
C GLU A 331 -29.32 4.73 29.85
N PRO A 332 -30.57 5.17 30.10
CA PRO A 332 -30.90 6.59 30.14
C PRO A 332 -30.67 7.18 31.53
N LEU A 333 -29.92 8.28 31.59
CA LEU A 333 -30.09 9.33 32.61
C LEU A 333 -29.91 10.70 31.95
#